data_AF-A0A6G0UIQ3-F1
#
_entry.id   AF-A0A6G0UIQ3-F1
#
_cell.length_a   1.000
_cell.length_b   1.000
_cell.length_c   1.000
_cell.angle_alpha   90.00
_cell.angle_beta   90.00
_cell.angle_gamma   90.00
#
_symmetry.space_group_name_H-M   'P 1'
#
loop_
_entity.id
_entity.type
_entity.pdbx_description
1 polymer ?
#
loop_
_entity_poly.entity_id
_entity_poly.type
_entity_poly.pdbx_seq_one_letter_code
_entity_poly.pdbx_strand_id
1 'polypeptide(L)'
;MVNANSGWLFTADQLKNTPSVKDGMLIKEEDEKRREGCQIIWQIAALGCLFLAGKVEETPKKCKDIVAVAREFDEAKFGSRNLLNELFMFERTLLVTLGFDLYLENPYSSLLTYAKVFKIEKEIMRDIVQFAWTFLNDCAGTTLCLQYEPEIIAISILELSIKFHHIEMDKVDWHGKEPSIKWHEQFIDGLTQEIIEDVCHIALDYYEGNAKIAAQT
;
A
#
# COMPACT_ATOMS: atom_id res chain seq x y z
N MET A 1 -14.67 5.97 17.65
CA MET A 1 -13.30 6.15 18.19
C MET A 1 -12.60 4.83 18.06
N VAL A 2 -11.97 4.62 16.90
CA VAL A 2 -11.31 3.35 16.55
C VAL A 2 -9.91 3.38 17.15
N ASN A 3 -9.49 2.24 17.67
CA ASN A 3 -8.37 2.05 18.58
C ASN A 3 -7.07 2.70 18.08
N ALA A 4 -6.53 3.57 18.93
CA ALA A 4 -5.13 3.96 18.92
C ALA A 4 -4.28 2.75 19.29
N ASN A 5 -3.70 2.04 18.32
CA ASN A 5 -2.60 1.12 18.60
C ASN A 5 -1.56 0.93 17.49
N SER A 6 -1.60 1.71 16.41
CA SER A 6 -0.48 1.79 15.47
C SER A 6 0.17 3.17 15.58
N GLY A 7 1.36 3.22 16.18
CA GLY A 7 2.17 4.43 16.35
C GLY A 7 2.74 5.03 15.05
N TRP A 8 2.14 4.69 13.91
CA TRP A 8 2.61 5.00 12.56
C TRP A 8 1.73 6.00 11.81
N LEU A 9 0.65 6.46 12.45
CA LEU A 9 -0.27 7.44 11.87
C LEU A 9 0.13 8.87 12.32
N PHE A 10 0.29 9.78 11.37
CA PHE A 10 0.69 11.18 11.62
C PHE A 10 -0.27 12.17 10.96
N THR A 11 -0.51 13.30 11.63
CA THR A 11 -1.35 14.41 11.16
C THR A 11 -0.52 15.45 10.38
N ALA A 12 -1.18 16.26 9.54
CA ALA A 12 -0.52 17.29 8.73
C ALA A 12 0.23 18.36 9.56
N ASP A 13 -0.22 18.65 10.78
CA ASP A 13 0.43 19.62 11.67
C ASP A 13 1.68 19.05 12.35
N GLN A 14 1.73 17.73 12.57
CA GLN A 14 2.93 17.06 13.08
C GLN A 14 4.06 17.08 12.03
N LEU A 15 3.71 16.99 10.74
CA LEU A 15 4.68 17.04 9.64
C LEU A 15 5.32 18.42 9.45
N LYS A 16 4.74 19.51 9.97
CA LYS A 16 5.31 20.88 9.86
C LYS A 16 6.31 21.23 10.96
N ASN A 17 6.44 20.39 12.00
CA ASN A 17 7.24 20.67 13.20
C ASN A 17 8.32 19.59 13.43
N THR A 18 9.02 19.23 12.37
CA THR A 18 10.07 18.20 12.41
C THR A 18 11.30 18.67 13.22
N PRO A 19 12.16 17.76 13.70
CA PRO A 19 13.43 18.11 14.33
C PRO A 19 14.31 19.00 13.46
N SER A 20 14.34 18.77 12.14
CA SER A 20 15.16 19.54 11.20
C SER A 20 14.73 21.01 11.10
N VAL A 21 13.42 21.29 11.08
CA VAL A 21 12.91 22.68 11.10
C VAL A 21 13.27 23.37 12.42
N LYS A 22 13.21 22.65 13.55
CA LYS A 22 13.55 23.20 14.87
C LYS A 22 15.02 23.60 14.98
N ASP A 23 15.89 22.91 14.24
CA ASP A 23 17.33 23.21 14.18
C ASP A 23 17.68 24.32 13.16
N GLY A 24 16.67 24.99 12.58
CA GLY A 24 16.84 26.17 11.73
C GLY A 24 16.86 25.91 10.23
N MET A 25 16.56 24.68 9.79
CA MET A 25 16.42 24.36 8.37
C MET A 25 15.12 24.96 7.80
N LEU A 26 15.21 25.59 6.63
CA LEU A 26 14.01 26.04 5.92
C LEU A 26 13.19 24.82 5.48
N ILE A 27 11.86 24.86 5.62
CA ILE A 27 10.95 23.76 5.22
C ILE A 27 11.22 23.32 3.77
N LYS A 28 11.42 24.27 2.85
CA LYS A 28 11.70 23.98 1.45
C LYS A 28 13.03 23.23 1.25
N GLU A 29 14.05 23.59 2.03
CA GLU A 29 15.35 22.90 2.02
C GLU A 29 15.23 21.51 2.63
N GLU A 30 14.44 21.36 3.71
CA GLU A 30 14.14 20.05 4.28
C GLU A 30 13.39 19.18 3.27
N ASP A 31 12.42 19.71 2.53
CA ASP A 31 11.68 18.99 1.48
C ASP A 31 12.55 18.60 0.29
N GLU A 32 13.51 19.44 -0.09
CA GLU A 32 14.50 19.13 -1.15
C GLU A 32 15.49 18.06 -0.69
N LYS A 33 16.04 18.17 0.53
CA LYS A 33 16.90 17.14 1.13
C LYS A 33 16.14 15.86 1.45
N ARG A 34 14.87 15.94 1.83
CA ARG A 34 13.98 14.79 1.94
C ARG A 34 13.79 14.16 0.58
N ARG A 35 13.63 14.92 -0.50
CA ARG A 35 13.50 14.36 -1.86
C ARG A 35 14.80 13.74 -2.39
N GLU A 36 15.95 14.40 -2.24
CA GLU A 36 17.27 13.86 -2.66
C GLU A 36 17.73 12.71 -1.78
N GLY A 37 17.61 12.87 -0.47
CA GLY A 37 17.81 11.82 0.53
C GLY A 37 16.88 10.66 0.25
N CYS A 38 15.60 10.90 0.00
CA CYS A 38 14.67 9.90 -0.50
C CYS A 38 15.18 9.27 -1.79
N GLN A 39 15.68 9.97 -2.80
CA GLN A 39 16.13 9.28 -4.02
C GLN A 39 17.25 8.25 -3.79
N ILE A 40 18.21 8.54 -2.91
CA ILE A 40 19.31 7.61 -2.56
C ILE A 40 18.83 6.56 -1.55
N ILE A 41 18.12 7.00 -0.50
CA ILE A 41 17.52 6.15 0.52
C ILE A 41 16.51 5.21 -0.13
N TRP A 42 15.75 5.63 -1.14
CA TRP A 42 14.72 4.82 -1.79
C TRP A 42 15.34 3.67 -2.56
N GLN A 43 16.52 3.85 -3.15
CA GLN A 43 17.23 2.77 -3.84
C GLN A 43 17.70 1.71 -2.84
N ILE A 44 18.43 2.14 -1.79
CA ILE A 44 18.95 1.24 -0.76
C ILE A 44 17.80 0.67 0.08
N ALA A 45 16.78 1.46 0.36
CA ALA A 45 15.58 1.06 1.09
C ALA A 45 14.73 0.10 0.28
N ALA A 46 14.54 0.31 -1.02
CA ALA A 46 13.81 -0.65 -1.85
C ALA A 46 14.49 -2.02 -1.83
N LEU A 47 15.82 -2.05 -2.03
CA LEU A 47 16.58 -3.30 -1.94
C LEU A 47 16.56 -3.88 -0.52
N GLY A 48 16.63 -3.04 0.50
CA GLY A 48 16.66 -3.44 1.91
C GLY A 48 15.32 -4.01 2.37
N CYS A 49 14.22 -3.35 2.01
CA CYS A 49 12.85 -3.82 2.22
C CYS A 49 12.60 -5.12 1.47
N LEU A 50 13.02 -5.24 0.20
CA LEU A 50 12.89 -6.48 -0.57
C LEU A 50 13.70 -7.62 0.05
N PHE A 51 14.94 -7.36 0.48
CA PHE A 51 15.78 -8.34 1.14
C PHE A 51 15.20 -8.81 2.47
N LEU A 52 14.69 -7.88 3.29
CA LEU A 52 14.06 -8.21 4.55
C LEU A 52 12.74 -8.96 4.35
N ALA A 53 11.87 -8.50 3.45
CA ALA A 53 10.60 -9.12 3.12
C ALA A 53 10.79 -10.58 2.66
N GLY A 54 11.78 -10.86 1.80
CA GLY A 54 12.06 -12.24 1.38
C GLY A 54 12.42 -13.17 2.55
N LYS A 55 13.04 -12.66 3.61
CA LYS A 55 13.30 -13.47 4.81
C LYS A 55 12.06 -13.68 5.66
N VAL A 56 11.24 -12.65 5.82
CA VAL A 56 10.00 -12.68 6.61
C VAL A 56 8.97 -13.60 5.96
N GLU A 57 8.84 -13.53 4.63
CA GLU A 57 7.91 -14.33 3.81
C GLU A 57 8.44 -15.74 3.49
N GLU A 58 9.49 -16.21 4.18
CA GLU A 58 10.09 -17.53 3.98
C GLU A 58 10.51 -17.84 2.53
N THR A 59 10.85 -16.80 1.76
CA THR A 59 11.35 -16.87 0.38
C THR A 59 12.72 -16.19 0.22
N PRO A 60 13.72 -16.51 1.07
CA PRO A 60 14.94 -15.72 1.19
C PRO A 60 15.77 -15.74 -0.09
N LYS A 61 16.30 -14.57 -0.45
CA LYS A 61 17.26 -14.41 -1.56
C LYS A 61 18.60 -13.95 -1.01
N LYS A 62 19.70 -14.38 -1.63
CA LYS A 62 21.03 -13.92 -1.22
C LYS A 62 21.15 -12.43 -1.54
N CYS A 63 21.61 -11.65 -0.58
CA CYS A 63 21.87 -10.22 -0.74
C CYS A 63 22.76 -9.91 -1.97
N LYS A 64 23.76 -10.75 -2.26
CA LYS A 64 24.60 -10.63 -3.47
C LYS A 64 23.82 -10.75 -4.76
N ASP A 65 22.83 -11.65 -4.81
CA ASP A 65 22.01 -11.88 -6.00
C ASP A 65 21.05 -10.70 -6.21
N ILE A 66 20.48 -10.16 -5.13
CA ILE A 66 19.64 -8.94 -5.18
C ILE A 66 20.45 -7.75 -5.73
N VAL A 67 21.67 -7.55 -5.25
CA VAL A 67 22.55 -6.47 -5.73
C VAL A 67 22.97 -6.69 -7.19
N ALA A 68 23.21 -7.93 -7.60
CA ALA A 68 23.54 -8.25 -8.99
C ALA A 68 22.39 -7.86 -9.94
N VAL A 69 21.16 -8.29 -9.62
CA VAL A 69 19.96 -7.95 -10.42
C VAL A 69 19.70 -6.46 -10.42
N ALA A 70 19.89 -5.77 -9.29
CA ALA A 70 19.74 -4.32 -9.22
C ALA A 70 20.71 -3.58 -10.16
N ARG A 71 21.97 -4.03 -10.23
CA ARG A 71 22.98 -3.46 -11.14
C ARG A 71 22.71 -3.76 -12.60
N GLU A 72 22.16 -4.93 -12.91
CA GLU A 72 21.69 -5.25 -14.26
C GLU A 72 20.53 -4.34 -14.69
N PHE A 73 19.68 -3.95 -13.74
CA PHE A 73 18.55 -3.06 -13.99
C PHE A 73 18.98 -1.60 -14.19
N ASP A 74 19.84 -1.07 -13.32
CA ASP A 74 20.34 0.31 -13.41
C ASP A 74 21.73 0.46 -12.76
N GLU A 75 22.78 0.26 -13.56
CA GLU A 75 24.17 0.35 -13.08
C GLU A 75 24.53 1.75 -12.55
N ALA A 76 23.93 2.81 -13.12
CA ALA A 76 24.20 4.19 -12.69
C ALA A 76 23.69 4.46 -11.27
N LYS A 77 22.56 3.85 -10.90
CA LYS A 77 21.98 3.94 -9.55
C LYS A 77 22.62 2.97 -8.55
N PHE A 78 22.91 1.73 -8.97
CA PHE A 78 23.36 0.66 -8.06
C PHE A 78 24.86 0.33 -8.16
N GLY A 79 25.64 1.18 -8.84
CA GLY A 79 27.08 1.00 -9.08
C GLY A 79 27.99 1.19 -7.86
N SER A 80 27.46 1.56 -6.69
CA SER A 80 28.25 1.70 -5.46
C SER A 80 28.97 0.39 -5.12
N ARG A 81 30.28 0.47 -4.91
CA ARG A 81 31.10 -0.68 -4.45
C ARG A 81 30.75 -1.10 -3.02
N ASN A 82 30.20 -0.19 -2.23
CA ASN A 82 29.84 -0.41 -0.82
C ASN A 82 28.37 -0.79 -0.62
N LEU A 83 27.58 -0.93 -1.70
CA LEU A 83 26.14 -1.19 -1.65
C LEU A 83 25.75 -2.38 -0.76
N LEU A 84 26.58 -3.44 -0.71
CA LEU A 84 26.35 -4.58 0.18
C LEU A 84 26.41 -4.18 1.66
N ASN A 85 27.41 -3.40 2.07
CA ASN A 85 27.56 -2.95 3.45
C ASN A 85 26.46 -1.95 3.82
N GLU A 86 26.12 -1.05 2.89
CA GLU A 86 25.00 -0.11 3.03
C GLU A 86 23.67 -0.85 3.23
N LEU A 87 23.45 -1.94 2.48
CA LEU A 87 22.24 -2.78 2.62
C LEU A 87 22.15 -3.43 4.00
N PHE A 88 23.26 -3.99 4.52
CA PHE A 88 23.26 -4.58 5.86
C PHE A 88 23.04 -3.55 6.97
N MET A 89 23.61 -2.34 6.82
CA MET A 89 23.34 -1.25 7.75
C MET A 89 21.89 -0.77 7.68
N PHE A 90 21.34 -0.71 6.46
CA PHE A 90 19.95 -0.33 6.26
C PHE A 90 19.00 -1.37 6.84
N GLU A 91 19.22 -2.65 6.61
CA GLU A 91 18.44 -3.74 7.20
C GLU A 91 18.35 -3.62 8.72
N ARG A 92 19.49 -3.39 9.39
CA ARG A 92 19.50 -3.19 10.84
C ARG A 92 18.68 -1.96 11.25
N THR A 93 18.80 -0.88 10.49
CA THR A 93 18.05 0.36 10.73
C THR A 93 16.56 0.12 10.53
N LEU A 94 16.17 -0.60 9.48
CA LEU A 94 14.79 -0.94 9.14
C LEU A 94 14.15 -1.80 10.24
N LEU A 95 14.84 -2.84 10.71
CA LEU A 95 14.37 -3.71 11.80
C LEU A 95 14.09 -2.91 13.08
N VAL A 96 15.01 -2.02 13.47
CA VAL A 96 14.85 -1.17 14.64
C VAL A 96 13.72 -0.15 14.42
N THR A 97 13.63 0.42 13.22
CA THR A 97 12.59 1.39 12.88
C THR A 97 11.21 0.76 12.99
N LEU A 98 11.01 -0.43 12.41
CA LEU A 98 9.76 -1.17 12.48
C LEU A 98 9.47 -1.75 13.88
N GLY A 99 10.38 -1.60 14.84
CA GLY A 99 10.21 -2.19 16.17
C GLY A 99 10.16 -3.72 16.16
N PHE A 100 10.75 -4.34 15.12
CA PHE A 100 10.61 -5.78 14.81
C PHE A 100 9.18 -6.24 14.55
N ASP A 101 8.24 -5.33 14.31
CA ASP A 101 6.91 -5.64 13.84
C ASP A 101 6.93 -5.86 12.32
N LEU A 102 7.18 -7.11 11.95
CA LEU A 102 7.32 -7.54 10.55
C LEU A 102 6.11 -8.31 10.05
N TYR A 103 5.10 -8.52 10.91
CA TYR A 103 3.89 -9.21 10.53
C TYR A 103 2.98 -8.24 9.77
N LEU A 104 2.81 -8.48 8.48
CA LEU A 104 1.94 -7.66 7.63
C LEU A 104 0.78 -8.50 7.12
N GLU A 105 -0.43 -8.10 7.47
CA GLU A 105 -1.64 -8.62 6.84
C GLU A 105 -1.89 -7.91 5.51
N ASN A 106 -2.38 -8.67 4.52
CA ASN A 106 -2.50 -8.18 3.16
C ASN A 106 -3.96 -8.27 2.67
N PRO A 107 -4.51 -7.24 1.99
CA PRO A 107 -5.87 -7.25 1.47
C PRO A 107 -6.23 -8.43 0.53
N TYR A 108 -5.26 -9.11 -0.09
CA TYR A 108 -5.54 -10.17 -1.07
C TYR A 108 -6.35 -11.35 -0.51
N SER A 109 -6.07 -11.80 0.71
CA SER A 109 -6.78 -12.93 1.33
C SER A 109 -8.23 -12.54 1.66
N SER A 110 -8.42 -11.32 2.18
CA SER A 110 -9.70 -10.73 2.49
C SER A 110 -10.55 -10.54 1.24
N LEU A 111 -9.96 -10.03 0.14
CA LEU A 111 -10.62 -9.89 -1.16
C LEU A 111 -11.24 -11.22 -1.64
N LEU A 112 -10.46 -12.30 -1.62
CA LEU A 112 -10.93 -13.62 -2.05
C LEU A 112 -12.01 -14.19 -1.12
N THR A 113 -11.98 -13.83 0.16
CA THR A 113 -12.99 -14.27 1.14
C THR A 113 -14.30 -13.54 0.91
N TYR A 114 -14.25 -12.21 0.72
CA TYR A 114 -15.43 -11.38 0.51
C TYR A 114 -16.08 -11.64 -0.86
N ALA A 115 -15.30 -11.87 -1.91
CA ALA A 115 -15.81 -12.20 -3.24
C ALA A 115 -16.70 -13.46 -3.25
N LYS A 116 -16.43 -14.45 -2.38
CA LYS A 116 -17.21 -15.71 -2.29
C LYS A 116 -18.61 -15.53 -1.71
N VAL A 117 -18.87 -14.40 -1.05
CA VAL A 117 -20.15 -14.14 -0.39
C VAL A 117 -21.23 -13.70 -1.38
N PHE A 118 -20.83 -13.19 -2.55
CA PHE A 118 -21.75 -12.76 -3.59
C PHE A 118 -22.22 -13.94 -4.47
N LYS A 119 -23.52 -13.98 -4.77
CA LYS A 119 -24.13 -14.96 -5.68
C LYS A 119 -24.13 -14.46 -7.12
N ILE A 120 -22.94 -14.15 -7.64
CA ILE A 120 -22.71 -13.73 -9.01
C ILE A 120 -22.21 -14.92 -9.84
N GLU A 121 -22.47 -14.92 -11.14
CA GLU A 121 -21.91 -15.91 -12.07
C GLU A 121 -20.38 -15.97 -11.96
N LYS A 122 -19.81 -17.17 -11.97
CA LYS A 122 -18.40 -17.39 -11.62
C LYS A 122 -17.44 -16.66 -12.56
N GLU A 123 -17.79 -16.62 -13.84
CA GLU A 123 -17.07 -15.96 -14.91
C GLU A 123 -16.97 -14.46 -14.65
N ILE A 124 -18.10 -13.82 -14.34
CA ILE A 124 -18.19 -12.39 -14.03
C ILE A 124 -17.44 -12.08 -12.72
N MET A 125 -17.62 -12.90 -11.68
CA MET A 125 -16.92 -12.73 -10.41
C MET A 125 -15.41 -12.86 -10.56
N ARG A 126 -14.93 -13.78 -11.41
CA ARG A 126 -13.49 -13.91 -11.70
C ARG A 126 -12.94 -12.64 -12.33
N ASP A 127 -13.67 -12.06 -13.28
CA ASP A 127 -13.25 -10.84 -13.96
C ASP A 127 -13.25 -9.63 -12.98
N ILE A 128 -14.25 -9.54 -12.10
CA ILE A 128 -14.30 -8.54 -11.00
C ILE A 128 -13.12 -8.70 -10.04
N VAL A 129 -12.84 -9.91 -9.57
CA VAL A 129 -11.73 -10.18 -8.64
C VAL A 129 -10.40 -9.88 -9.32
N GLN A 130 -10.25 -10.21 -10.59
CA GLN A 130 -9.03 -9.91 -11.35
C GLN A 130 -8.83 -8.40 -11.48
N PHE A 131 -9.91 -7.65 -11.72
CA PHE A 131 -9.89 -6.18 -11.76
C PHE A 131 -9.53 -5.60 -10.39
N ALA A 132 -10.18 -6.06 -9.32
CA ALA A 132 -9.89 -5.67 -7.94
C ALA A 132 -8.44 -5.97 -7.55
N TRP A 133 -7.90 -7.11 -7.96
CA TRP A 133 -6.52 -7.49 -7.70
C TRP A 133 -5.54 -6.52 -8.36
N THR A 134 -5.80 -6.11 -9.60
CA THR A 134 -4.99 -5.08 -10.27
C THR A 134 -5.04 -3.76 -9.51
N PHE A 135 -6.21 -3.33 -9.06
CA PHE A 135 -6.33 -2.13 -8.23
C PHE A 135 -5.56 -2.24 -6.92
N LEU A 136 -5.60 -3.39 -6.22
CA LEU A 136 -4.82 -3.59 -4.99
C LEU A 136 -3.31 -3.51 -5.23
N ASN A 137 -2.82 -4.08 -6.35
CA ASN A 137 -1.42 -3.95 -6.72
C ASN A 137 -1.04 -2.47 -6.92
N ASP A 138 -1.91 -1.70 -7.56
CA ASP A 138 -1.69 -0.28 -7.83
C ASP A 138 -1.80 0.57 -6.55
N CYS A 139 -2.64 0.17 -5.60
CA CYS A 139 -2.75 0.79 -4.27
C CYS A 139 -1.44 0.71 -3.47
N ALA A 140 -0.56 -0.26 -3.75
CA ALA A 140 0.76 -0.32 -3.12
C ALA A 140 1.66 0.88 -3.49
N GLY A 141 1.35 1.58 -4.59
CA GLY A 141 1.98 2.85 -4.98
C GLY A 141 1.43 4.09 -4.25
N THR A 142 0.45 3.91 -3.36
CA THR A 142 -0.21 4.99 -2.59
C THR A 142 0.08 4.85 -1.10
N THR A 143 -0.43 5.79 -0.30
CA THR A 143 -0.35 5.74 1.17
C THR A 143 -1.52 5.00 1.82
N LEU A 144 -2.34 4.25 1.05
CA LEU A 144 -3.52 3.56 1.59
C LEU A 144 -3.17 2.54 2.68
N CYS A 145 -2.08 1.78 2.50
CA CYS A 145 -1.60 0.81 3.48
C CYS A 145 -1.13 1.44 4.81
N LEU A 146 -0.96 2.77 4.84
CA LEU A 146 -0.63 3.53 6.04
C LEU A 146 -1.84 4.27 6.62
N GLN A 147 -3.01 4.20 5.99
CA GLN A 147 -4.20 4.96 6.38
C GLN A 147 -5.36 4.05 6.81
N TYR A 148 -5.48 2.87 6.21
CA TYR A 148 -6.61 1.97 6.39
C TYR A 148 -6.15 0.53 6.58
N GLU A 149 -6.90 -0.23 7.39
CA GLU A 149 -6.69 -1.67 7.56
C GLU A 149 -6.88 -2.44 6.23
N PRO A 150 -6.13 -3.54 6.02
CA PRO A 150 -6.18 -4.30 4.77
C PRO A 150 -7.59 -4.81 4.42
N GLU A 151 -8.42 -5.11 5.40
CA GLU A 151 -9.82 -5.51 5.21
C GLU A 151 -10.68 -4.38 4.64
N ILE A 152 -10.51 -3.16 5.13
CA ILE A 152 -11.21 -1.97 4.62
C ILE A 152 -10.81 -1.71 3.18
N ILE A 153 -9.51 -1.80 2.87
CA ILE A 153 -9.01 -1.65 1.51
C ILE A 153 -9.61 -2.73 0.60
N ALA A 154 -9.62 -3.99 1.03
CA ALA A 154 -10.17 -5.09 0.24
C ALA A 154 -11.67 -4.91 -0.07
N ILE A 155 -12.47 -4.51 0.92
CA ILE A 155 -13.90 -4.22 0.74
C ILE A 155 -14.10 -3.08 -0.26
N SER A 156 -13.37 -1.99 -0.06
CA SER A 156 -13.54 -0.77 -0.85
C SER A 156 -13.19 -1.01 -2.32
N ILE A 157 -12.08 -1.70 -2.57
CA ILE A 157 -11.64 -2.04 -3.93
C ILE A 157 -12.55 -3.07 -4.60
N LEU A 158 -13.09 -4.04 -3.84
CA LEU A 158 -14.07 -4.97 -4.37
C LEU A 158 -15.37 -4.25 -4.78
N GLU A 159 -15.85 -3.33 -3.95
CA GLU A 159 -17.04 -2.51 -4.27
C GLU A 159 -16.80 -1.63 -5.50
N LEU A 160 -15.65 -0.97 -5.57
CA LEU A 160 -15.24 -0.19 -6.74
C LEU A 160 -15.26 -1.04 -8.00
N SER A 161 -14.72 -2.26 -7.93
CA SER A 161 -14.64 -3.18 -9.05
C SER A 161 -16.02 -3.62 -9.52
N ILE A 162 -16.95 -3.92 -8.60
CA ILE A 162 -18.34 -4.29 -8.93
C ILE A 162 -19.06 -3.10 -9.59
N LYS A 163 -18.88 -1.88 -9.05
CA LYS A 163 -19.43 -0.64 -9.64
C LYS A 163 -18.90 -0.40 -11.06
N PHE A 164 -17.61 -0.67 -11.29
CA PHE A 164 -16.99 -0.53 -12.61
C PHE A 164 -17.57 -1.50 -13.66
N HIS A 165 -18.01 -2.69 -13.23
CA HIS A 165 -18.70 -3.66 -14.09
C HIS A 165 -20.20 -3.35 -14.27
N HIS A 166 -20.66 -2.16 -13.84
CA HIS A 166 -22.05 -1.71 -13.91
C HIS A 166 -23.04 -2.64 -13.20
N ILE A 167 -22.58 -3.36 -12.17
CA ILE A 167 -23.43 -4.21 -11.34
C ILE A 167 -23.94 -3.37 -10.19
N GLU A 168 -25.26 -3.17 -10.14
CA GLU A 168 -25.91 -2.50 -9.02
C GLU A 168 -25.90 -3.41 -7.79
N MET A 169 -25.16 -3.02 -6.76
CA MET A 169 -25.05 -3.75 -5.50
C MET A 169 -26.42 -4.11 -4.92
N ASP A 170 -27.41 -3.21 -4.97
CA ASP A 170 -28.76 -3.45 -4.41
C ASP A 170 -29.48 -4.66 -5.03
N LYS A 171 -29.17 -4.97 -6.29
CA LYS A 171 -29.77 -6.07 -7.07
C LYS A 171 -29.00 -7.40 -6.93
N VAL A 172 -27.79 -7.38 -6.38
CA VAL A 172 -27.01 -8.59 -6.16
C VAL A 172 -27.52 -9.31 -4.91
N ASP A 173 -27.60 -10.63 -4.94
CA ASP A 173 -27.81 -11.40 -3.71
C ASP A 173 -26.49 -11.84 -3.13
N TRP A 174 -26.38 -11.78 -1.81
CA TRP A 174 -25.22 -12.26 -1.05
C TRP A 174 -25.65 -13.14 0.11
N HIS A 175 -24.73 -13.96 0.61
CA HIS A 175 -24.98 -14.77 1.80
C HIS A 175 -25.19 -13.84 3.02
N GLY A 176 -26.26 -14.07 3.78
CA GLY A 176 -26.58 -13.25 4.96
C GLY A 176 -27.26 -11.91 4.65
N LYS A 177 -27.83 -11.72 3.46
CA LYS A 177 -28.54 -10.48 3.08
C LYS A 177 -29.73 -10.21 3.99
N GLU A 178 -29.66 -9.12 4.75
CA GLU A 178 -30.77 -8.53 5.50
C GLU A 178 -31.22 -7.20 4.88
N PRO A 179 -32.52 -6.84 4.92
CA PRO A 179 -33.04 -5.67 4.21
C PRO A 179 -32.47 -4.31 4.67
N SER A 180 -31.92 -4.25 5.88
CA SER A 180 -31.43 -3.01 6.52
C SER A 180 -29.91 -2.92 6.65
N ILE A 181 -29.18 -3.95 6.22
CA ILE A 181 -27.73 -4.06 6.44
C ILE A 181 -27.02 -4.12 5.10
N LYS A 182 -25.99 -3.27 4.94
CA LYS A 182 -25.13 -3.32 3.75
C LYS A 182 -24.21 -4.53 3.80
N TRP A 183 -23.88 -5.09 2.64
CA TRP A 183 -23.07 -6.30 2.56
C TRP A 183 -21.72 -6.18 3.30
N HIS A 184 -21.09 -5.00 3.32
CA HIS A 184 -19.79 -4.79 3.95
C HIS A 184 -19.86 -4.71 5.49
N GLU A 185 -21.01 -4.36 6.06
CA GLU A 185 -21.22 -4.26 7.52
C GLU A 185 -21.20 -5.64 8.19
N GLN A 186 -21.36 -6.74 7.43
CA GLN A 186 -21.23 -8.09 7.98
C GLN A 186 -19.79 -8.48 8.36
N PHE A 187 -18.80 -7.75 7.82
CA PHE A 187 -17.38 -8.02 8.03
C PHE A 187 -16.73 -7.04 8.99
N ILE A 188 -17.14 -5.77 8.92
CA ILE A 188 -16.55 -4.68 9.73
C ILE A 188 -17.68 -3.81 10.29
N ASP A 189 -17.83 -3.86 11.60
CA ASP A 189 -18.78 -3.00 12.33
C ASP A 189 -18.39 -1.53 12.20
N GLY A 190 -19.33 -0.68 11.76
CA GLY A 190 -19.13 0.77 11.67
C GLY A 190 -18.38 1.26 10.43
N LEU A 191 -18.14 0.39 9.44
CA LEU A 191 -17.63 0.81 8.13
C LEU A 191 -18.69 1.63 7.38
N THR A 192 -18.44 2.93 7.22
CA THR A 192 -19.36 3.84 6.52
C THR A 192 -19.08 3.89 5.02
N GLN A 193 -20.10 4.28 4.25
CA GLN A 193 -19.95 4.50 2.81
C GLN A 193 -18.91 5.58 2.50
N GLU A 194 -18.81 6.61 3.34
CA GLU A 194 -17.86 7.71 3.20
C GLU A 194 -16.41 7.22 3.24
N ILE A 195 -16.09 6.28 4.14
CA ILE A 195 -14.74 5.69 4.23
C ILE A 195 -14.44 4.88 2.96
N ILE A 196 -15.40 4.08 2.50
CA ILE A 196 -15.27 3.30 1.26
C ILE A 196 -14.99 4.22 0.07
N GLU A 197 -15.75 5.31 -0.05
CA GLU A 197 -15.59 6.29 -1.12
C GLU A 197 -14.24 7.01 -1.03
N ASP A 198 -13.78 7.40 0.15
CA ASP A 198 -12.46 8.02 0.35
C ASP A 198 -11.32 7.09 -0.10
N VAL A 199 -11.36 5.81 0.29
CA VAL A 199 -10.39 4.80 -0.17
C VAL A 199 -10.41 4.67 -1.69
N CYS A 200 -11.61 4.63 -2.29
CA CYS A 200 -11.76 4.56 -3.75
C CYS A 200 -11.18 5.80 -4.44
N HIS A 201 -11.39 6.99 -3.89
CA HIS A 201 -10.85 8.24 -4.44
C HIS A 201 -9.31 8.24 -4.42
N ILE A 202 -8.70 7.88 -3.28
CA ILE A 202 -7.24 7.78 -3.17
C ILE A 202 -6.68 6.74 -4.16
N ALA A 203 -7.35 5.60 -4.32
CA ALA A 203 -6.95 4.59 -5.29
C ALA A 203 -7.06 5.08 -6.74
N LEU A 204 -8.07 5.86 -7.07
CA LEU A 204 -8.28 6.43 -8.42
C LEU A 204 -7.32 7.58 -8.72
N ASP A 205 -6.96 8.39 -7.72
CA ASP A 205 -6.02 9.51 -7.84
C ASP A 205 -4.64 9.05 -8.33
N TYR A 206 -4.24 7.81 -8.00
CA TYR A 206 -3.03 7.18 -8.54
C TYR A 206 -3.02 7.16 -10.08
N TYR A 207 -4.15 6.85 -10.71
CA TYR A 207 -4.26 6.81 -12.16
C TYR A 207 -4.32 8.20 -12.79
N GLU A 208 -4.98 9.16 -12.14
CA GLU A 208 -4.99 10.55 -12.62
C GLU A 208 -3.59 11.19 -12.55
N GLY A 209 -2.85 10.93 -11.48
CA GLY A 209 -1.47 11.37 -11.31
C GLY A 209 -0.56 10.80 -12.39
N ASN A 210 -0.65 9.49 -12.65
CA ASN A 210 0.15 8.83 -13.68
C ASN A 210 -0.21 9.29 -15.10
N ALA A 211 -1.50 9.55 -15.38
CA ALA A 211 -1.92 10.13 -16.67
C ALA A 211 -1.34 11.53 -16.91
N LYS A 212 -1.24 12.36 -15.86
CA LYS A 212 -0.62 13.69 -15.93
C LYS A 212 0.89 13.62 -16.16
N ILE A 213 1.57 12.67 -15.53
CA ILE A 213 3.02 12.44 -15.74
C ILE A 213 3.28 11.93 -17.16
N ALA A 214 2.50 10.97 -17.65
CA ALA A 214 2.62 10.43 -18.99
C ALA A 214 2.35 11.47 -20.09
N ALA A 215 1.47 12.45 -19.83
CA ALA A 215 1.19 13.56 -20.75
C ALA A 215 2.28 14.65 -20.78
N GLN A 216 3.26 14.61 -19.87
CA GLN A 216 4.36 15.57 -19.78
C GLN A 216 5.72 15.03 -20.26
N THR A 217 5.78 13.74 -20.59
CA THR A 217 6.92 13.04 -21.23
C THR A 217 6.69 12.85 -22.72
#